data_AF-A0A7I0K100-F1
#
_entry.id   AF-A0A7I0K100-F1
#
_cell.length_a   1.000
_cell.length_b   1.000
_cell.length_c   1.000
_cell.angle_alpha   90.00
_cell.angle_beta   90.00
_cell.angle_gamma   90.00
#
_symmetry.space_group_name_H-M   'P 1'
#
loop_
_entity.id
_entity.type
_entity.pdbx_description
1 polymer ?
#
loop_
_entity_poly.entity_id
_entity_poly.type
_entity_poly.pdbx_seq_one_letter_code
_entity_poly.pdbx_strand_id
1 'polypeptide(L)'
;MKSAPTAALLFTLITVLLVAVGCSSRLASIDSDKYDRMSCPELNVALGDTATGISQTAIARGKVANTSVPNWLLGGERVKTVVANRETARIERMQQQQQAIVAARKRQCTS
;
A
#
# COMPACT_ATOMS: atom_id res chain seq x y z
N MET A 1 49.12 21.06 5.50
CA MET A 1 47.79 21.32 6.09
C MET A 1 46.75 20.84 5.08
N LYS A 2 46.05 19.73 5.34
CA LYS A 2 45.10 19.13 4.38
C LYS A 2 43.76 18.93 5.09
N SER A 3 42.93 19.96 5.02
CA SER A 3 41.58 20.04 5.56
C SER A 3 40.60 19.37 4.60
N ALA A 4 40.15 18.14 4.92
CA ALA A 4 39.10 17.47 4.17
C ALA A 4 38.21 16.48 4.99
N PRO A 5 37.74 16.76 6.21
CA PRO A 5 36.77 15.86 6.87
C PRO A 5 35.29 16.23 6.61
N THR A 6 34.97 17.43 6.13
CA THR A 6 33.59 17.96 6.12
C THR A 6 32.69 17.37 5.03
N ALA A 7 33.23 17.02 3.86
CA ALA A 7 32.43 16.49 2.75
C ALA A 7 31.93 15.06 3.00
N ALA A 8 32.73 14.22 3.67
CA ALA A 8 32.36 12.85 3.98
C ALA A 8 31.22 12.78 5.02
N LEU A 9 31.26 13.67 6.02
CA LEU A 9 30.23 13.77 7.06
C LEU A 9 28.86 14.16 6.51
N LEU A 10 28.82 15.13 5.59
CA LEU A 10 27.57 15.55 4.93
C LEU A 10 26.95 14.43 4.12
N PHE A 11 27.77 13.65 3.39
CA PHE A 11 27.28 12.53 2.59
C PHE A 11 26.66 11.44 3.47
N THR A 12 27.32 11.10 4.59
CA THR A 12 26.77 10.14 5.56
C THR A 12 25.48 10.61 6.20
N LEU A 13 25.37 11.90 6.57
CA LEU A 13 24.17 12.48 7.17
C LEU A 13 22.98 12.44 6.20
N ILE A 14 23.21 12.75 4.92
CA ILE A 14 22.17 12.72 3.89
C ILE A 14 21.68 11.28 3.66
N THR A 15 22.60 10.30 3.60
CA THR A 15 22.22 8.88 3.42
C THR A 15 21.41 8.34 4.60
N VAL A 16 21.78 8.69 5.84
CA VAL A 16 21.03 8.27 7.04
C VAL A 16 19.64 8.91 7.07
N LEU A 17 19.52 10.18 6.68
CA LEU A 17 18.24 10.87 6.62
C LEU A 17 17.29 10.27 5.57
N LEU A 18 17.81 9.91 4.38
CA LEU A 18 17.05 9.25 3.32
C LEU A 18 16.52 7.87 3.76
N VAL A 19 17.30 7.12 4.54
CA VAL A 19 16.88 5.81 5.09
C VAL A 19 15.81 5.99 6.18
N ALA A 20 15.95 7.01 7.04
CA ALA A 20 15.00 7.25 8.14
C ALA A 20 13.60 7.67 7.67
N VAL A 21 13.50 8.39 6.54
CA VAL A 21 12.21 8.84 5.98
C VAL A 21 11.47 7.70 5.24
N GLY A 22 12.18 6.65 4.82
CA GLY A 22 11.61 5.53 4.04
C GLY A 22 10.71 4.57 4.84
N CYS A 23 10.83 4.51 6.17
CA CYS A 23 10.08 3.56 7.02
C CYS A 23 8.81 4.14 7.66
N SER A 24 8.45 5.40 7.39
CA SER A 24 7.17 6.00 7.81
C SER A 24 6.01 5.67 6.86
N SER A 25 6.06 4.50 6.22
CA SER A 25 4.85 3.91 5.66
C SER A 25 3.97 3.50 6.83
N ARG A 26 3.06 4.38 7.25
CA ARG A 26 2.01 4.05 8.22
C ARG A 26 1.36 2.75 7.76
N LEU A 27 1.79 1.64 8.34
CA LEU A 27 1.11 0.37 8.26
C LEU A 27 -0.22 0.62 8.96
N ALA A 28 -1.25 0.98 8.20
CA ALA A 28 -2.60 1.05 8.74
C ALA A 28 -2.90 -0.35 9.27
N SER A 29 -2.94 -0.48 10.59
CA SER A 29 -3.19 -1.75 11.26
C SER A 29 -4.59 -2.22 10.84
N ILE A 30 -4.71 -3.51 10.51
CA ILE A 30 -6.02 -4.12 10.29
C ILE A 30 -6.67 -4.23 11.66
N ASP A 31 -7.74 -3.48 11.88
CA ASP A 31 -8.45 -3.44 13.15
C ASP A 31 -9.41 -4.64 13.23
N SER A 32 -8.92 -5.77 13.74
CA SER A 32 -9.73 -6.98 13.93
C SER A 32 -10.84 -6.77 14.95
N ASP A 33 -10.58 -5.97 16.00
CA ASP A 33 -11.52 -5.69 17.08
C ASP A 33 -12.74 -4.91 16.55
N LYS A 34 -12.53 -4.04 15.56
CA LYS A 34 -13.64 -3.38 14.82
C LYS A 34 -14.60 -4.40 14.21
N TYR A 35 -14.10 -5.43 13.55
CA TYR A 35 -14.94 -6.43 12.88
C TYR A 35 -15.64 -7.36 13.86
N ASP A 36 -14.99 -7.63 15.00
CA ASP A 36 -15.56 -8.50 16.01
C ASP A 36 -16.79 -7.86 16.70
N ARG A 37 -16.96 -6.54 16.61
CA ARG A 37 -18.12 -5.81 17.16
C ARG A 37 -19.24 -5.56 16.15
N MET A 38 -19.06 -5.91 14.88
CA MET A 38 -20.07 -5.69 13.84
C MET A 38 -21.13 -6.79 13.86
N SER A 39 -22.34 -6.44 13.43
CA SER A 39 -23.42 -7.40 13.18
C SER A 39 -23.25 -8.08 11.81
N CYS A 40 -23.79 -9.29 11.64
CA CYS A 40 -23.73 -10.02 10.36
C CYS A 40 -24.11 -9.23 9.09
N PRO A 41 -25.18 -8.41 9.07
CA PRO A 41 -25.46 -7.57 7.90
C PRO A 41 -24.36 -6.53 7.67
N GLU A 42 -23.80 -5.91 8.72
CA GLU A 42 -22.69 -4.96 8.60
C GLU A 42 -21.42 -5.64 8.09
N LEU A 43 -21.11 -6.86 8.55
CA LEU A 43 -19.99 -7.64 8.00
C LEU A 43 -20.18 -7.96 6.52
N ASN A 44 -21.42 -8.27 6.07
CA ASN A 44 -21.70 -8.51 4.66
C ASN A 44 -21.52 -7.25 3.81
N VAL A 45 -21.99 -6.10 4.28
CA VAL A 45 -21.79 -4.80 3.60
C VAL A 45 -20.29 -4.47 3.54
N ALA A 46 -19.59 -4.54 4.69
CA ALA A 46 -18.15 -4.27 4.75
C ALA A 46 -17.34 -5.19 3.83
N LEU A 47 -17.74 -6.46 3.71
CA LEU A 47 -17.14 -7.41 2.79
C LEU A 47 -17.35 -7.00 1.33
N GLY A 48 -18.57 -6.58 0.97
CA GLY A 48 -18.92 -6.11 -0.37
C GLY A 48 -18.21 -4.81 -0.76
N ASP A 49 -18.16 -3.85 0.16
CA ASP A 49 -17.45 -2.58 -0.04
C ASP A 49 -15.95 -2.81 -0.25
N THR A 50 -15.35 -3.69 0.57
CA THR A 50 -13.92 -4.05 0.43
C THR A 50 -13.67 -4.74 -0.92
N ALA A 51 -14.54 -5.68 -1.33
CA ALA A 51 -14.43 -6.36 -2.62
C ALA A 51 -14.56 -5.39 -3.81
N THR A 52 -15.45 -4.41 -3.69
CA THR A 52 -15.62 -3.34 -4.68
C THR A 52 -14.38 -2.46 -4.75
N GLY A 53 -13.83 -2.06 -3.61
CA GLY A 53 -12.58 -1.29 -3.52
C GLY A 53 -11.38 -2.02 -4.13
N ILE A 54 -11.26 -3.34 -3.89
CA ILE A 54 -10.25 -4.20 -4.53
C ILE A 54 -10.39 -4.12 -6.04
N SER A 55 -11.59 -4.31 -6.56
CA SER A 55 -11.86 -4.32 -8.00
C SER A 55 -11.53 -2.97 -8.65
N GLN A 56 -11.98 -1.87 -8.04
CA GLN A 56 -11.69 -0.52 -8.54
C GLN A 56 -10.19 -0.21 -8.53
N THR A 57 -9.46 -0.64 -7.49
CA THR A 57 -8.01 -0.44 -7.39
C THR A 57 -7.27 -1.32 -8.38
N ALA A 58 -7.72 -2.56 -8.62
CA ALA A 58 -7.16 -3.44 -9.64
C ALA A 58 -7.32 -2.84 -11.05
N ILE A 59 -8.47 -2.22 -11.34
CA ILE A 59 -8.71 -1.48 -12.58
C ILE A 59 -7.75 -0.29 -12.68
N ALA A 60 -7.60 0.50 -11.62
CA ALA A 60 -6.68 1.65 -11.60
C ALA A 60 -5.22 1.20 -11.82
N ARG A 61 -4.77 0.12 -11.16
CA ARG A 61 -3.47 -0.51 -11.37
C ARG A 61 -3.28 -0.93 -12.82
N GLY A 62 -4.30 -1.54 -13.43
CA GLY A 62 -4.31 -1.92 -14.83
C GLY A 62 -4.15 -0.71 -15.76
N LYS A 63 -4.86 0.40 -15.49
CA LYS A 63 -4.73 1.65 -16.25
C LYS A 63 -3.32 2.23 -16.16
N VAL A 64 -2.71 2.24 -14.97
CA VAL A 64 -1.32 2.69 -14.79
C VAL A 64 -0.36 1.81 -15.59
N ALA A 65 -0.48 0.49 -15.49
CA ALA A 65 0.39 -0.43 -16.22
C ALA A 65 0.26 -0.30 -17.74
N ASN A 66 -0.94 -0.03 -18.24
CA ASN A 66 -1.23 0.12 -19.67
C ASN A 66 -0.95 1.53 -20.21
N THR A 67 -0.57 2.48 -19.36
CA THR A 67 -0.23 3.84 -19.81
C THR A 67 1.08 3.80 -20.60
N SER A 68 1.04 4.29 -21.84
CA SER A 68 2.24 4.42 -22.67
C SER A 68 3.08 5.59 -22.18
N VAL A 69 4.35 5.32 -21.90
CA VAL A 69 5.32 6.34 -21.50
C VAL A 69 6.21 6.65 -22.70
N PRO A 70 6.30 7.91 -23.14
CA PRO A 70 7.20 8.27 -24.23
C PRO A 70 8.66 8.01 -23.89
N ASN A 71 9.43 7.55 -24.87
CA ASN A 71 10.86 7.20 -24.68
C ASN A 71 11.77 8.39 -24.36
N TRP A 72 11.33 9.62 -24.68
CA TRP A 72 12.07 10.84 -24.32
C TRP A 72 11.93 11.19 -22.82
N LEU A 73 10.95 10.62 -22.12
CA LEU A 73 10.75 10.85 -20.69
C LEU A 73 11.66 9.91 -19.89
N LEU A 74 12.89 10.37 -19.65
CA LEU A 74 13.89 9.63 -18.88
C LEU A 74 13.33 9.19 -17.52
N GLY A 75 13.38 7.88 -17.27
CA GLY A 75 12.88 7.28 -16.02
C GLY A 75 11.35 7.19 -15.89
N GLY A 76 10.57 7.65 -16.87
CA GLY A 76 9.11 7.59 -16.81
C GLY A 76 8.59 6.15 -16.68
N GLU A 77 9.24 5.19 -17.33
CA GLU A 77 8.90 3.76 -17.20
C GLU A 77 9.12 3.26 -15.77
N ARG A 78 10.18 3.72 -15.09
CA ARG A 78 10.44 3.40 -13.68
C ARG A 78 9.36 3.96 -12.78
N VAL A 79 8.93 5.19 -13.02
CA VAL A 79 7.82 5.81 -12.28
C VAL A 79 6.53 5.01 -12.48
N LYS A 80 6.20 4.62 -13.72
CA LYS A 80 5.05 3.75 -14.00
C LYS A 80 5.09 2.46 -13.19
N THR A 81 6.25 1.79 -13.17
CA THR A 81 6.43 0.57 -12.35
C THR A 81 6.22 0.85 -10.86
N VAL A 82 6.80 1.92 -10.32
CA VAL A 82 6.65 2.26 -8.89
C VAL A 82 5.19 2.56 -8.53
N VAL A 83 4.48 3.30 -9.39
CA VAL A 83 3.04 3.58 -9.18
C VAL A 83 2.22 2.29 -9.28
N ALA A 84 2.47 1.44 -10.28
CA ALA A 84 1.80 0.15 -10.40
C ALA A 84 2.03 -0.75 -9.17
N ASN A 85 3.26 -0.79 -8.65
CA ASN A 85 3.61 -1.55 -7.45
C ASN A 85 2.94 -0.97 -6.19
N ARG A 86 2.77 0.35 -6.11
CA ARG A 86 2.03 0.99 -5.02
C ARG A 86 0.56 0.57 -5.02
N GLU A 87 -0.07 0.50 -6.18
CA GLU A 87 -1.45 0.00 -6.29
C GLU A 87 -1.53 -1.49 -5.97
N THR A 88 -0.56 -2.30 -6.38
CA THR A 88 -0.46 -3.71 -5.95
C THR A 88 -0.42 -3.83 -4.42
N ALA A 89 0.44 -3.07 -3.75
CA ALA A 89 0.51 -3.07 -2.29
C ALA A 89 -0.80 -2.60 -1.63
N ARG A 90 -1.56 -1.71 -2.28
CA ARG A 90 -2.90 -1.31 -1.80
C ARG A 90 -3.91 -2.45 -1.94
N ILE A 91 -3.88 -3.19 -3.05
CA ILE A 91 -4.73 -4.37 -3.27
C ILE A 91 -4.46 -5.44 -2.22
N GLU A 92 -3.19 -5.76 -1.97
CA GLU A 92 -2.79 -6.78 -0.97
C GLU A 92 -3.32 -6.43 0.43
N ARG A 93 -3.24 -5.15 0.84
CA ARG A 93 -3.82 -4.71 2.12
C ARG A 93 -5.33 -4.91 2.18
N MET A 94 -6.06 -4.55 1.13
CA MET A 94 -7.51 -4.75 1.10
C MET A 94 -7.86 -6.25 1.09
N GLN A 95 -7.05 -7.10 0.46
CA GLN A 95 -7.23 -8.55 0.52
C GLN A 95 -7.02 -9.10 1.94
N GLN A 96 -5.99 -8.63 2.66
CA GLN A 96 -5.79 -8.99 4.06
C GLN A 96 -6.99 -8.54 4.93
N GLN A 97 -7.49 -7.33 4.68
CA GLN A 97 -8.70 -6.81 5.34
C GLN A 97 -9.93 -7.68 5.03
N GLN A 98 -10.10 -8.08 3.77
CA GLN A 98 -11.17 -8.97 3.33
C GLN A 98 -11.09 -10.33 4.05
N GLN A 99 -9.90 -10.90 4.19
CA GLN A 99 -9.67 -12.15 4.92
C GLN A 99 -10.05 -12.02 6.39
N ALA A 100 -9.73 -10.89 7.04
CA ALA A 100 -10.12 -10.61 8.42
C ALA A 100 -11.65 -10.54 8.57
N ILE A 101 -12.34 -9.83 7.66
CA ILE A 101 -13.82 -9.76 7.65
C ILE A 101 -14.43 -11.15 7.42
N VAL A 102 -13.89 -11.95 6.50
CA VAL A 102 -14.35 -13.32 6.25
C VAL A 102 -14.15 -14.20 7.48
N ALA A 103 -13.03 -14.06 8.18
CA ALA A 103 -12.77 -14.79 9.41
C ALA A 103 -13.75 -14.41 10.54
N ALA A 104 -14.02 -13.12 10.72
CA ALA A 104 -15.01 -12.64 11.69
C ALA A 104 -16.42 -13.13 11.33
N ARG A 105 -16.82 -13.03 10.06
CA ARG A 105 -18.12 -13.53 9.58
C ARG A 105 -18.28 -15.02 9.83
N LYS A 106 -17.24 -15.83 9.57
CA LYS A 106 -17.26 -17.29 9.86
C LYS A 106 -17.43 -17.60 11.34
N ARG A 107 -16.96 -16.74 12.24
CA ARG A 107 -17.09 -16.92 13.70
C ARG A 107 -18.46 -16.51 14.22
N GLN A 108 -19.03 -15.46 13.65
CA GLN A 108 -20.20 -14.78 14.24
C GLN A 108 -21.51 -15.06 13.54
N CYS A 109 -21.47 -15.37 12.25
CA CYS A 109 -22.66 -15.55 11.44
C CYS A 109 -22.88 -17.03 11.16
N THR A 110 -23.98 -17.57 11.66
CA THR A 110 -24.55 -18.81 11.14
C THR A 110 -24.94 -18.58 9.68
N SER A 111 -24.47 -19.49 8.82
CA SER A 111 -24.68 -19.47 7.36
C SER A 111 -26.15 -19.29 6.97
#